data_AF-A0A920KKF0-F1
#
_entry.id   AF-A0A920KKF0-F1
#
_cell.length_a   1.000
_cell.length_b   1.000
_cell.length_c   1.000
_cell.angle_alpha   90.00
_cell.angle_beta   90.00
_cell.angle_gamma   90.00
#
_symmetry.space_group_name_H-M   'P 1'
#
loop_
_entity.id
_entity.type
_entity.pdbx_description
1 polymer ?
#
loop_
_entity_poly.entity_id
_entity_poly.type
_entity_poly.pdbx_seq_one_letter_code
_entity_poly.pdbx_strand_id
1 'polypeptide(L)'
;MFISPFAKVLAKERSINIEEIQGSGPLNRIIGRDILNNNTVSDNSKVNKLRQAIAKATIHSKQNIPHFYLNTKVNMNNLLQYRKTQKQKGNKYSFNAILMQSIALAFDQFSDANCF
;
A
#
# COMPACT_ATOMS: atom_id res chain seq x y z
N MET A 1 -23.22 14.05 -31.86
CA MET A 1 -22.06 13.37 -31.24
C MET A 1 -22.47 11.94 -30.91
N PHE A 2 -21.85 10.95 -31.56
CA PHE A 2 -22.15 9.53 -31.30
C PHE A 2 -21.05 8.94 -30.43
N ILE A 3 -21.39 8.54 -29.20
CA ILE A 3 -20.46 7.87 -28.29
C ILE A 3 -20.97 6.46 -27.98
N SER A 4 -20.09 5.46 -28.03
CA SER A 4 -20.44 4.11 -27.56
C SER A 4 -20.81 4.16 -26.07
N PRO A 5 -21.84 3.42 -25.60
CA PRO A 5 -22.18 3.35 -24.18
C PRO A 5 -20.97 3.00 -23.29
N PHE A 6 -20.12 2.08 -23.76
CA PHE A 6 -18.88 1.71 -23.08
C PHE A 6 -17.90 2.88 -22.99
N ALA A 7 -17.73 3.64 -24.07
CA ALA A 7 -16.88 4.83 -24.10
C ALA A 7 -17.41 5.92 -23.15
N LYS A 8 -18.72 6.10 -23.05
CA LYS A 8 -19.34 7.10 -22.15
C LYS A 8 -19.06 6.80 -20.66
N VAL A 9 -19.10 5.53 -20.26
CA VAL A 9 -18.75 5.10 -18.90
C VAL A 9 -17.26 5.34 -18.63
N LEU A 10 -16.40 4.94 -19.58
CA LEU A 10 -14.95 5.03 -19.45
C LEU A 10 -14.45 6.49 -19.38
N ALA A 11 -15.05 7.40 -20.16
CA ALA A 11 -14.73 8.83 -20.08
C ALA A 11 -15.12 9.46 -18.74
N LYS A 12 -16.26 9.05 -18.16
CA LYS A 12 -16.72 9.52 -16.85
C LYS A 12 -15.79 9.07 -15.72
N GLU A 13 -15.36 7.80 -15.75
CA GLU A 13 -14.42 7.26 -14.76
C GLU A 13 -13.06 7.96 -14.80
N ARG A 14 -12.58 8.32 -15.99
CA ARG A 14 -11.28 8.97 -16.18
C ARG A 14 -11.34 10.50 -16.20
N SER A 15 -12.53 11.09 -16.01
CA SER A 15 -12.73 12.55 -16.05
C SER A 15 -12.16 13.22 -17.30
N ILE A 16 -12.35 12.59 -18.47
CA ILE A 16 -11.84 13.07 -19.75
C ILE A 16 -12.94 13.88 -20.46
N ASN A 17 -12.58 15.06 -20.97
CA ASN A 17 -13.46 15.89 -21.80
C ASN A 17 -13.71 15.19 -23.14
N ILE A 18 -14.96 14.81 -23.38
CA ILE A 18 -15.36 14.00 -24.53
C ILE A 18 -15.47 14.85 -25.82
N GLU A 19 -15.64 16.17 -25.67
CA GLU A 19 -15.79 17.12 -26.78
C GLU A 19 -14.49 17.35 -27.55
N GLU A 20 -13.35 17.10 -26.92
CA GLU A 20 -12.01 17.24 -27.52
C GLU A 20 -11.57 15.98 -28.29
N ILE A 21 -12.36 14.90 -28.24
CA ILE A 21 -11.99 13.60 -28.81
C ILE A 21 -12.66 13.40 -30.17
N GLN A 22 -11.84 13.29 -31.22
CA GLN A 22 -12.30 12.84 -32.53
C GLN A 22 -12.54 11.33 -32.51
N GLY A 23 -13.76 10.90 -32.83
CA GLY A 23 -14.14 9.48 -32.82
C GLY A 23 -13.66 8.74 -34.06
N SER A 24 -12.97 7.60 -33.87
CA SER A 24 -12.43 6.77 -34.96
C SER A 24 -13.42 5.73 -35.51
N GLY A 25 -14.64 5.66 -34.96
CA GLY A 25 -15.67 4.71 -35.37
C GLY A 25 -16.47 5.12 -36.60
N PRO A 26 -17.29 4.21 -37.16
CA PRO A 26 -18.19 4.56 -38.27
C PRO A 26 -19.12 5.70 -37.86
N LEU A 27 -19.28 6.70 -38.73
CA LEU A 27 -19.99 7.96 -38.48
C LEU A 27 -19.34 8.85 -37.40
N ASN A 28 -18.01 8.90 -37.33
CA ASN A 28 -17.24 9.68 -36.34
C ASN A 28 -17.61 9.33 -34.89
N ARG A 29 -17.92 8.05 -34.65
CA ARG A 29 -18.35 7.56 -33.33
C ARG A 29 -17.15 7.37 -32.42
N ILE A 30 -17.21 7.91 -31.20
CA ILE A 30 -16.16 7.72 -30.18
C ILE A 30 -16.26 6.30 -29.62
N ILE A 31 -15.18 5.53 -29.79
CA ILE A 31 -15.05 4.16 -29.28
C ILE A 31 -14.10 4.20 -28.07
N GLY A 32 -14.20 3.22 -27.16
CA GLY A 32 -13.36 3.19 -25.94
C GLY A 32 -11.85 3.25 -26.21
N ARG A 33 -11.40 2.83 -27.41
CA ARG A 33 -10.00 2.94 -27.84
C ARG A 33 -9.51 4.39 -27.94
N ASP A 34 -10.38 5.31 -28.37
CA ASP A 34 -10.05 6.73 -28.53
C ASP A 34 -9.82 7.41 -27.17
N ILE A 35 -10.52 6.94 -26.13
CA ILE A 35 -10.36 7.43 -24.74
C ILE A 35 -9.10 6.84 -24.08
N LEU A 36 -8.77 5.59 -24.40
CA LEU A 36 -7.61 4.89 -23.85
C LEU A 36 -6.27 5.41 -24.39
N ASN A 37 -6.23 5.83 -25.65
CA ASN A 37 -5.02 6.29 -26.33
C ASN A 37 -4.66 7.75 -26.03
N ASN A 38 -5.56 8.52 -25.40
CA ASN A 38 -5.23 9.86 -24.94
C ASN A 38 -4.28 9.75 -23.75
N ASN A 39 -2.98 9.89 -24.03
CA ASN A 39 -1.88 9.95 -23.06
C ASN A 39 -1.91 11.23 -22.19
N THR A 40 -3.08 11.82 -21.96
CA THR A 40 -3.30 12.95 -21.05
C THR A 40 -3.62 12.49 -19.63
N VAL A 41 -3.18 11.29 -19.24
CA VAL A 41 -3.03 10.95 -17.82
C VAL A 41 -1.63 11.39 -17.40
N SER A 42 -1.38 12.71 -17.42
CA SER A 42 -0.47 13.25 -16.42
C SER A 42 -1.22 13.20 -15.10
N ASP A 43 -1.22 12.03 -14.46
CA ASP A 43 -1.58 11.85 -13.06
C ASP A 43 -0.49 12.52 -12.22
N ASN A 44 -0.31 13.83 -12.40
CA ASN A 44 0.35 14.71 -11.45
C ASN A 44 -0.60 14.89 -10.26
N SER A 45 -0.99 13.78 -9.63
CA SER A 45 -1.47 13.78 -8.26
C SER A 45 -0.31 14.35 -7.43
N LYS A 46 -0.38 15.66 -7.19
CA LYS A 46 0.62 16.44 -6.46
C LYS A 46 1.03 15.62 -5.24
N VAL A 47 2.27 15.10 -5.23
CA VAL A 47 2.71 14.14 -4.22
C VAL A 47 2.46 14.74 -2.84
N ASN A 48 1.65 14.06 -2.03
CA ASN A 48 1.31 14.55 -0.69
C ASN A 48 2.60 14.81 0.10
N LYS A 49 2.69 15.97 0.77
CA LYS A 49 3.83 16.34 1.62
C LYS A 49 4.22 15.23 2.60
N LEU A 50 3.24 14.49 3.13
CA LEU A 50 3.48 13.31 3.97
C LEU A 50 4.28 12.23 3.24
N ARG A 51 3.90 11.88 2.01
CA ARG A 51 4.62 10.90 1.19
C ARG A 51 6.04 11.37 0.90
N GLN A 52 6.22 12.67 0.67
CA GLN A 52 7.53 13.26 0.41
C GLN A 52 8.44 13.18 1.65
N ALA A 53 7.89 13.40 2.85
CA ALA A 53 8.62 13.24 4.11
C ALA A 53 9.02 11.79 4.37
N ILE A 54 8.09 10.84 4.15
CA ILE A 54 8.38 9.39 4.27
C ILE A 54 9.49 8.99 3.30
N ALA A 55 9.41 9.42 2.03
CA ALA A 55 10.43 9.11 1.03
C ALA A 55 11.82 9.63 1.42
N LYS A 56 11.91 10.86 1.96
CA LYS A 56 13.18 11.42 2.45
C LYS A 56 13.76 10.57 3.59
N ALA A 57 12.93 10.16 4.55
CA ALA A 57 13.37 9.35 5.68
C ALA A 57 13.81 7.93 5.28
N THR A 58 13.07 7.28 4.36
CA THR A 58 13.41 5.93 3.90
C THR A 58 14.66 5.92 3.05
N ILE A 59 14.85 6.92 2.17
CA ILE A 59 16.07 7.08 1.36
C ILE A 59 17.28 7.29 2.28
N HIS A 60 17.18 8.23 3.23
CA HIS A 60 18.26 8.49 4.19
C HIS A 60 18.65 7.23 4.98
N SER A 61 17.67 6.49 5.49
CA SER A 61 17.93 5.23 6.21
C SER A 61 18.66 4.22 5.32
N LYS A 62 18.19 3.98 4.09
CA LYS A 62 18.77 2.95 3.20
C LYS A 62 20.13 3.31 2.63
N GLN A 63 20.44 4.59 2.44
CA GLN A 63 21.72 5.03 1.90
C GLN A 63 22.81 5.09 2.98
N ASN A 64 22.47 5.54 4.19
CA ASN A 64 23.46 5.80 5.23
C ASN A 64 23.73 4.61 6.15
N ILE A 65 22.76 3.72 6.38
CA ILE A 65 22.88 2.64 7.37
C ILE A 65 23.16 1.30 6.66
N PRO A 66 24.20 0.55 7.06
CA PRO A 66 24.45 -0.78 6.52
C PRO A 66 23.39 -1.76 7.04
N HIS A 67 22.54 -2.25 6.13
CA HIS A 67 21.47 -3.20 6.47
C HIS A 67 21.86 -4.63 6.12
N PHE A 68 21.59 -5.55 7.04
CA PHE A 68 21.64 -6.98 6.79
C PHE A 68 20.33 -7.64 7.26
N TYR A 69 19.96 -8.75 6.64
CA TYR A 69 18.72 -9.44 6.93
C TYR A 69 18.99 -10.76 7.64
N LEU A 70 18.33 -10.96 8.79
CA LEU A 70 18.32 -12.23 9.51
C LEU A 70 16.94 -12.86 9.40
N ASN A 71 16.90 -14.18 9.24
CA ASN A 71 15.66 -14.94 9.22
C ASN A 71 15.78 -16.12 10.17
N THR A 72 14.75 -16.33 10.99
CA THR A 72 14.67 -17.46 11.91
C THR A 72 13.24 -17.98 11.97
N LYS A 73 13.09 -19.27 12.28
CA LYS A 73 11.80 -19.92 12.44
C LYS A 73 11.53 -20.12 13.92
N VAL A 74 10.34 -19.75 14.37
CA VAL A 74 9.92 -19.89 15.78
C VAL A 74 8.70 -20.80 15.85
N ASN A 75 8.73 -21.78 16.75
CA ASN A 75 7.59 -22.63 17.03
C ASN A 75 6.57 -21.87 17.91
N MET A 76 5.33 -21.73 17.42
CA MET A 76 4.26 -21.00 18.11
C MET A 76 3.18 -21.90 18.74
N ASN A 77 3.36 -23.23 18.76
CA ASN A 77 2.33 -24.17 19.21
C ASN A 77 1.86 -23.86 20.64
N ASN A 78 2.80 -23.71 21.57
CA ASN A 78 2.51 -23.42 22.98
C ASN A 78 1.82 -22.05 23.14
N LEU A 79 2.23 -21.06 22.36
CA LEU A 79 1.64 -19.72 22.39
C LEU A 79 0.18 -19.72 21.92
N LEU A 80 -0.12 -20.50 20.88
CA LEU A 80 -1.48 -20.65 20.37
C LEU A 80 -2.40 -21.33 21.38
N GLN A 81 -1.90 -22.36 22.05
CA GLN A 81 -2.63 -23.02 23.14
C GLN A 81 -2.87 -22.05 24.30
N TYR A 82 -1.84 -21.35 24.77
CA TYR A 82 -1.96 -20.32 25.81
C TYR A 82 -3.03 -19.28 25.44
N ARG A 83 -2.97 -18.71 24.24
CA ARG A 83 -3.95 -17.72 23.79
C ARG A 83 -5.38 -18.27 23.76
N LYS A 84 -5.59 -19.53 23.36
CA LYS A 84 -6.92 -20.18 23.40
C LYS A 84 -7.46 -20.22 24.84
N THR A 85 -6.64 -20.63 25.81
CA THR A 85 -7.04 -20.65 27.23
C THR A 85 -7.35 -19.25 27.76
N GLN A 86 -6.55 -18.24 27.38
CA GLN A 86 -6.79 -16.85 27.79
C GLN A 86 -8.06 -16.27 27.17
N LYS A 87 -8.35 -16.62 25.91
CA LYS A 87 -9.59 -16.21 25.24
C LYS A 87 -10.82 -16.80 25.93
N GLN A 88 -10.75 -18.05 26.41
CA GLN A 88 -11.83 -18.66 27.21
C GLN A 88 -12.06 -17.93 28.53
N LYS A 89 -10.99 -17.43 29.16
CA LYS A 89 -11.05 -16.57 30.36
C LYS A 89 -11.55 -15.14 30.08
N GLY A 90 -11.83 -14.79 28.82
CA GLY A 90 -12.26 -13.44 28.41
C GLY A 90 -11.14 -12.51 27.95
N ASN A 91 -9.88 -12.90 28.11
CA ASN A 91 -8.71 -12.09 27.74
C ASN A 91 -8.38 -12.24 26.25
N LYS A 92 -8.58 -11.16 25.47
CA LYS A 92 -8.35 -11.13 24.02
C LYS A 92 -7.00 -10.50 23.68
N TYR A 93 -5.91 -11.23 23.89
CA TYR A 93 -4.58 -10.77 23.48
C TYR A 93 -4.37 -10.85 21.97
N SER A 94 -3.81 -9.81 21.36
CA SER A 94 -3.33 -9.83 19.97
C SER A 94 -1.95 -10.49 19.88
N PHE A 95 -1.62 -11.12 18.75
CA PHE A 95 -0.27 -11.67 18.55
C PHE A 95 0.79 -10.56 18.55
N ASN A 96 0.47 -9.42 17.94
CA ASN A 96 1.36 -8.26 17.95
C ASN A 96 1.65 -7.77 19.37
N ALA A 97 0.65 -7.80 20.26
CA ALA A 97 0.84 -7.38 21.65
C ALA A 97 1.81 -8.32 22.39
N ILE A 98 1.66 -9.63 22.22
CA ILE A 98 2.57 -10.62 22.80
C ILE A 98 3.97 -10.45 22.21
N LEU A 99 4.09 -10.29 20.89
CA LEU A 99 5.38 -10.13 20.22
C LEU A 99 6.10 -8.85 20.66
N MET A 100 5.37 -7.74 20.84
CA MET A 100 5.94 -6.50 21.39
C MET A 100 6.44 -6.68 22.82
N GLN A 101 5.70 -7.41 23.66
CA GLN A 101 6.15 -7.72 25.00
C GLN A 101 7.41 -8.59 25.01
N SER A 102 7.49 -9.59 24.12
CA SER A 102 8.71 -10.40 23.96
C SER A 102 9.91 -9.56 23.49
N ILE A 103 9.71 -8.62 22.57
CA ILE A 103 10.77 -7.70 22.11
C ILE A 103 11.24 -6.81 23.26
N ALA A 104 10.32 -6.24 24.05
CA ALA A 104 10.67 -5.40 25.19
C ALA A 104 11.53 -6.15 26.21
N LEU A 105 11.16 -7.39 26.55
CA LEU A 105 11.95 -8.26 27.42
C LEU A 105 13.31 -8.64 26.82
N ALA A 106 13.37 -8.84 25.50
CA ALA A 106 14.63 -9.12 24.81
C ALA A 106 15.57 -7.92 24.86
N PHE A 107 15.08 -6.69 24.71
CA PHE A 107 15.90 -5.48 24.83
C PHE A 107 16.40 -5.23 26.24
N ASP A 108 15.64 -5.63 27.27
CA ASP A 108 16.10 -5.56 28.67
C ASP A 108 17.30 -6.50 28.91
N GLN A 109 17.30 -7.68 28.27
CA GLN A 109 18.42 -8.63 28.33
C GLN A 109 19.60 -8.24 27.43
N PHE A 110 19.32 -7.64 26.27
CA PHE A 110 20.31 -7.29 25.25
C PHE A 110 20.24 -5.78 24.94
N SER A 111 20.77 -4.96 25.84
CA SER A 111 20.72 -3.50 25.72
C SER A 111 21.44 -2.97 24.47
N ASP A 112 22.47 -3.66 23.97
CA ASP A 112 23.22 -3.27 22.77
C ASP A 112 22.36 -3.25 21.51
N ALA A 113 21.27 -4.00 21.48
CA ALA A 113 20.34 -4.01 20.36
C ALA A 113 19.35 -2.83 20.38
N ASN A 114 19.27 -2.09 21.50
CA ASN A 114 18.38 -0.96 21.69
C ASN A 114 19.18 0.34 21.91
N CYS A 115 20.07 0.66 20.97
CA CYS A 115 20.88 1.87 20.96
C CYS A 115 20.60 2.72 19.71
N PHE A 116 21.03 4.00 19.73
CA PHE A 116 20.89 4.97 18.63
C PHE A 116 22.18 5.11 17.81
#